data_AF-A0A9E2Q4M5-F1
#
_entry.id   AF-A0A9E2Q4M5-F1
#
_cell.length_a   1.000
_cell.length_b   1.000
_cell.length_c   1.000
_cell.angle_alpha   90.00
_cell.angle_beta   90.00
_cell.angle_gamma   90.00
#
_symmetry.space_group_name_H-M   'P 1'
#
loop_
_entity.id
_entity.type
_entity.pdbx_description
1 polymer ?
#
loop_
_entity_poly.entity_id
_entity_poly.type
_entity_poly.pdbx_seq_one_letter_code
_entity_poly.pdbx_strand_id
1 'polypeptide(L)'
;LTLGANVLNMAVIMPFVGLWAYRAVAGRSPLTSRRRLVAAGVAGYIGINAAGLATAIELGIQPLIAHTADGTPLYSPYGLAQTIPAMALAHLTIAGAAETILTVGVFAYLAHADVRRLVPNHPGIPMTAADAPVRQPGRVGPGRITPGRVAIGFVAAMVALAPLGLLAPGGAFGEDAPEDLDLGSLGLSSIPDGLNRFSGFWSHTLLGDYGFADGQNAVLGYWLSALVGIAVIGAVIYLVARSAAAIGHRSGRPGAGSDPTGVDAPAAI
;
A
#
# COMPACT_ATOMS: atom_id res chain seq x y z
N LEU A 1 18.48 -7.49 2.33
CA LEU A 1 18.94 -6.45 3.29
C LEU A 1 18.45 -5.03 2.92
N THR A 2 17.39 -4.91 2.12
CA THR A 2 16.86 -3.67 1.53
C THR A 2 15.76 -3.00 2.36
N LEU A 3 15.45 -3.52 3.56
CA LEU A 3 14.32 -3.04 4.37
C LEU A 3 14.40 -1.53 4.66
N GLY A 4 15.57 -1.00 4.98
CA GLY A 4 15.75 0.43 5.27
C GLY A 4 15.41 1.32 4.08
N ALA A 5 15.94 0.99 2.89
CA ALA A 5 15.65 1.70 1.64
C ALA A 5 14.16 1.60 1.26
N ASN A 6 13.58 0.39 1.38
CA ASN A 6 12.17 0.17 1.12
C ASN A 6 11.25 0.97 2.07
N VAL A 7 11.60 1.04 3.36
CA VAL A 7 10.90 1.86 4.34
C VAL A 7 11.03 3.35 4.01
N LEU A 8 12.22 3.81 3.63
CA LEU A 8 12.42 5.20 3.19
C LEU A 8 11.51 5.52 1.99
N ASN A 9 11.50 4.69 0.95
CA ASN A 9 10.76 4.97 -0.27
C ASN A 9 9.24 4.88 -0.06
N MET A 10 8.76 3.81 0.55
CA MET A 10 7.33 3.53 0.68
C MET A 10 6.68 4.17 1.91
N ALA A 11 7.38 4.27 3.04
CA ALA A 11 6.80 4.78 4.28
C ALA A 11 7.16 6.24 4.57
N VAL A 12 8.14 6.82 3.86
CA VAL A 12 8.53 8.24 4.02
C VAL A 12 8.31 9.01 2.72
N ILE A 13 9.03 8.71 1.64
CA ILE A 13 8.97 9.52 0.41
C ILE A 13 7.56 9.51 -0.18
N MET A 14 6.99 8.33 -0.44
CA MET A 14 5.66 8.18 -1.03
C MET A 14 4.57 8.96 -0.25
N PRO A 15 4.37 8.75 1.08
CA PRO A 15 3.29 9.41 1.80
C PRO A 15 3.52 10.90 2.01
N PHE A 16 4.77 11.35 2.25
CA PHE A 16 5.01 12.78 2.50
C PHE A 16 4.90 13.61 1.22
N VAL A 17 5.44 13.11 0.09
CA VAL A 17 5.27 13.74 -1.22
C VAL A 17 3.80 13.74 -1.63
N GLY A 18 3.11 12.60 -1.46
CA GLY A 18 1.69 12.49 -1.72
C GLY A 18 0.86 13.46 -0.86
N LEU A 19 1.16 13.57 0.44
CA LEU A 19 0.49 14.52 1.34
C LEU A 19 0.71 15.97 0.93
N TRP A 20 1.93 16.33 0.52
CA TRP A 20 2.23 17.67 0.01
C TRP A 20 1.41 17.96 -1.26
N ALA A 21 1.42 17.05 -2.23
CA ALA A 21 0.66 17.18 -3.47
C ALA A 21 -0.86 17.26 -3.20
N TYR A 22 -1.36 16.42 -2.30
CA TYR A 22 -2.75 16.45 -1.87
C TYR A 22 -3.12 17.83 -1.31
N ARG A 23 -2.31 18.38 -0.40
CA ARG A 23 -2.55 19.69 0.22
C ARG A 23 -2.49 20.82 -0.80
N ALA A 24 -1.52 20.78 -1.70
CA ALA A 24 -1.37 21.78 -2.77
C ALA A 24 -2.61 21.81 -3.68
N VAL A 25 -3.12 20.63 -4.09
CA VAL A 25 -4.27 20.54 -4.99
C VAL A 25 -5.58 20.75 -4.23
N ALA A 26 -5.80 20.12 -3.07
CA ALA A 26 -7.07 20.17 -2.34
C ALA A 26 -7.34 21.53 -1.69
N GLY A 27 -6.30 22.18 -1.14
CA GLY A 27 -6.44 23.41 -0.35
C GLY A 27 -7.53 23.28 0.74
N ARG A 28 -8.37 24.33 0.87
CA ARG A 28 -9.49 24.37 1.82
C ARG A 28 -10.84 23.93 1.23
N SER A 29 -10.82 23.13 0.16
CA SER A 29 -12.05 22.70 -0.49
C SER A 29 -12.94 21.81 0.43
N PRO A 30 -14.27 21.81 0.23
CA PRO A 30 -15.18 20.96 0.99
C PRO A 30 -14.84 19.47 0.89
N LEU A 31 -15.22 18.69 1.91
CA LEU A 31 -14.86 17.26 2.03
C LEU A 31 -15.37 16.40 0.86
N THR A 32 -16.55 16.73 0.33
CA THR A 32 -17.20 16.00 -0.78
C THR A 32 -16.92 16.60 -2.16
N SER A 33 -16.08 17.65 -2.23
CA SER A 33 -15.84 18.34 -3.49
C SER A 33 -15.10 17.47 -4.51
N ARG A 34 -15.43 17.64 -5.79
CA ARG A 34 -14.69 17.00 -6.91
C ARG A 34 -13.20 17.33 -6.87
N ARG A 35 -12.84 18.52 -6.37
CA ARG A 35 -11.45 18.95 -6.19
C ARG A 35 -10.66 18.02 -5.26
N ARG A 36 -11.29 17.47 -4.21
CA ARG A 36 -10.63 16.50 -3.32
C ARG A 36 -10.42 15.13 -3.96
N LEU A 37 -11.32 14.71 -4.85
CA LEU A 37 -11.13 13.49 -5.64
C LEU A 37 -9.94 13.65 -6.58
N VAL A 38 -9.86 14.77 -7.31
CA VAL A 38 -8.71 15.09 -8.15
C VAL A 38 -7.43 15.17 -7.32
N ALA A 39 -7.47 15.84 -6.17
CA ALA A 39 -6.32 15.93 -5.28
C ALA A 39 -5.84 14.57 -4.78
N ALA A 40 -6.76 13.65 -4.44
CA ALA A 40 -6.42 12.30 -4.02
C ALA A 40 -5.72 11.52 -5.15
N GLY A 41 -6.26 11.57 -6.36
CA GLY A 41 -5.65 10.92 -7.52
C GLY A 41 -4.26 11.48 -7.87
N VAL A 42 -4.13 12.81 -7.92
CA VAL A 42 -2.84 13.47 -8.18
C VAL A 42 -1.81 13.15 -7.08
N ALA A 43 -2.24 13.13 -5.82
CA ALA A 43 -1.39 12.78 -4.69
C ALA A 43 -0.85 11.36 -4.79
N GLY A 44 -1.71 10.37 -5.08
CA GLY A 44 -1.29 8.98 -5.28
C GLY A 44 -0.30 8.86 -6.44
N TYR A 45 -0.62 9.44 -7.60
CA TYR A 45 0.24 9.40 -8.77
C TYR A 45 1.62 10.02 -8.54
N ILE A 46 1.68 11.21 -7.94
CA ILE A 46 2.96 11.89 -7.67
C ILE A 46 3.74 11.14 -6.59
N GLY A 47 3.07 10.67 -5.52
CA GLY A 47 3.71 9.93 -4.44
C GLY A 47 4.38 8.65 -4.92
N ILE A 48 3.66 7.81 -5.69
CA ILE A 48 4.21 6.54 -6.17
C ILE A 48 5.34 6.74 -7.20
N ASN A 49 5.27 7.77 -8.04
CA ASN A 49 6.35 8.09 -8.98
C ASN A 49 7.58 8.66 -8.27
N ALA A 50 7.40 9.47 -7.21
CA ALA A 50 8.52 9.97 -6.42
C ALA A 50 9.26 8.83 -5.70
N ALA A 51 8.53 7.86 -5.13
CA ALA A 51 9.14 6.67 -4.54
C ALA A 51 9.81 5.78 -5.60
N GLY A 52 9.20 5.59 -6.77
CA GLY A 52 9.79 4.87 -7.88
C GLY A 52 11.11 5.50 -8.37
N LEU A 53 11.17 6.83 -8.44
CA LEU A 53 12.39 7.57 -8.76
C LEU A 53 13.47 7.40 -7.68
N ALA A 54 13.10 7.46 -6.40
CA ALA A 54 14.04 7.25 -5.30
C ALA A 54 14.67 5.85 -5.38
N THR A 55 13.85 4.80 -5.52
CA THR A 55 14.32 3.43 -5.74
C THR A 55 15.24 3.34 -6.98
N ALA A 56 14.89 4.01 -8.08
CA ALA A 56 15.72 4.00 -9.29
C ALA A 56 17.11 4.59 -9.05
N ILE A 57 17.20 5.69 -8.29
CA ILE A 57 18.46 6.34 -7.94
C ILE A 57 19.27 5.44 -7.01
N GLU A 58 18.63 4.87 -5.99
CA GLU A 58 19.26 3.97 -5.01
C GLU A 58 19.84 2.72 -5.64
N LEU A 59 19.18 2.16 -6.66
CA LEU A 59 19.71 1.05 -7.46
C LEU A 59 20.82 1.52 -8.41
N GLY A 60 20.58 2.62 -9.13
CA GLY A 60 21.45 3.09 -10.20
C GLY A 60 22.77 3.70 -9.73
N ILE A 61 22.85 4.11 -8.46
CA ILE A 61 24.09 4.65 -7.87
C ILE A 61 25.04 3.54 -7.40
N GLN A 62 24.56 2.31 -7.19
CA GLN A 62 25.37 1.24 -6.57
C GLN A 62 26.65 0.92 -7.34
N PRO A 63 26.65 0.81 -8.69
CA PRO A 63 27.90 0.62 -9.45
C PRO A 63 28.94 1.72 -9.20
N LEU A 64 28.49 2.95 -8.93
CA LEU A 64 29.37 4.11 -8.76
C LEU A 64 30.00 4.17 -7.36
N ILE A 65 29.31 3.67 -6.33
CA ILE A 65 29.77 3.80 -4.93
C ILE A 65 30.24 2.47 -4.32
N ALA A 66 29.92 1.34 -4.95
CA ALA A 66 30.24 0.00 -4.47
C ALA A 66 30.72 -0.88 -5.64
N HIS A 67 32.02 -0.78 -5.93
CA HIS A 67 32.71 -1.57 -6.94
C HIS A 67 34.08 -2.03 -6.43
N THR A 68 34.63 -3.07 -7.06
CA THR A 68 36.01 -3.54 -6.85
C THR A 68 37.03 -2.55 -7.40
N ALA A 69 38.32 -2.73 -7.09
CA ALA A 69 39.38 -1.86 -7.62
C ALA A 69 39.43 -1.80 -9.16
N ASP A 70 38.98 -2.86 -9.83
CA ASP A 70 38.93 -2.98 -11.29
C ASP A 70 37.61 -2.46 -11.88
N GLY A 71 36.73 -1.88 -11.05
CA GLY A 71 35.47 -1.26 -11.48
C GLY A 71 34.27 -2.20 -11.56
N THR A 72 34.41 -3.47 -11.15
CA THR A 72 33.29 -4.43 -11.14
C THR A 72 32.28 -4.07 -10.05
N PRO A 73 30.99 -3.88 -10.36
CA PRO A 73 29.95 -3.61 -9.36
C PRO A 73 29.85 -4.73 -8.32
N LEU A 74 29.57 -4.38 -7.06
CA LEU A 74 29.37 -5.36 -5.97
C LEU A 74 27.90 -5.75 -5.77
N TYR A 75 26.95 -4.91 -6.19
CA TYR A 75 25.50 -5.12 -5.96
C TYR A 75 24.72 -5.02 -7.28
N SER A 76 23.75 -4.11 -7.42
CA SER A 76 23.07 -3.85 -8.69
C SER A 76 24.09 -3.48 -9.77
N PRO A 77 24.13 -4.18 -10.91
CA PRO A 77 25.03 -3.86 -12.00
C PRO A 77 24.50 -2.75 -12.92
N TYR A 78 23.24 -2.36 -12.75
CA TYR A 78 22.58 -1.36 -13.60
C TYR A 78 22.84 0.06 -13.09
N GLY A 79 23.26 0.95 -13.97
CA GLY A 79 23.47 2.37 -13.68
C GLY A 79 22.19 3.20 -13.77
N LEU A 80 22.29 4.50 -13.43
CA LEU A 80 21.17 5.45 -13.49
C LEU A 80 20.48 5.53 -14.86
N ALA A 81 21.25 5.38 -15.95
CA ALA A 81 20.73 5.43 -17.31
C ALA A 81 19.81 4.24 -17.64
N GLN A 82 19.92 3.13 -16.91
CA GLN A 82 19.09 1.94 -17.06
C GLN A 82 17.97 1.94 -16.01
N THR A 83 18.29 2.22 -14.75
CA THR A 83 17.33 2.12 -13.65
C THR A 83 16.24 3.20 -13.73
N ILE A 84 16.58 4.45 -14.07
CA ILE A 84 15.61 5.54 -14.15
C ILE A 84 14.57 5.29 -15.24
N PRO A 85 14.93 5.00 -16.51
CA PRO A 85 13.92 4.73 -17.53
C PRO A 85 13.07 3.49 -17.21
N ALA A 86 13.69 2.41 -16.69
CA ALA A 86 12.96 1.20 -16.33
C ALA A 86 11.90 1.46 -15.25
N MET A 87 12.29 2.14 -14.15
CA MET A 87 11.37 2.48 -13.08
C MET A 87 10.32 3.51 -13.53
N ALA A 88 10.73 4.54 -14.26
CA ALA A 88 9.82 5.56 -14.78
C ALA A 88 8.77 4.95 -15.71
N LEU A 89 9.15 4.04 -16.61
CA LEU A 89 8.20 3.38 -17.51
C LEU A 89 7.12 2.64 -16.70
N ALA A 90 7.52 1.80 -15.76
CA ALA A 90 6.58 1.03 -14.94
C ALA A 90 5.67 1.93 -14.08
N HIS A 91 6.20 3.00 -13.50
CA HIS A 91 5.49 3.84 -12.53
C HIS A 91 4.66 4.96 -13.17
N LEU A 92 5.13 5.56 -14.25
CA LEU A 92 4.37 6.59 -14.96
C LEU A 92 3.19 6.00 -15.72
N THR A 93 3.27 4.73 -16.13
CA THR A 93 2.21 4.06 -16.92
C THR A 93 1.29 3.23 -16.03
N ILE A 94 1.71 2.04 -15.61
CA ILE A 94 0.85 1.04 -15.00
C ILE A 94 0.66 1.32 -13.51
N ALA A 95 1.74 1.43 -12.73
CA ALA A 95 1.62 1.55 -11.29
C ALA A 95 0.97 2.88 -10.87
N GLY A 96 1.35 4.00 -11.50
CA GLY A 96 0.74 5.30 -11.26
C GLY A 96 -0.74 5.35 -11.61
N ALA A 97 -1.13 4.75 -12.73
CA ALA A 97 -2.54 4.64 -13.10
C ALA A 97 -3.33 3.79 -12.09
N ALA A 98 -2.79 2.63 -11.71
CA ALA A 98 -3.39 1.74 -10.72
C ALA A 98 -3.58 2.47 -9.37
N GLU A 99 -2.55 3.16 -8.89
CA GLU A 99 -2.57 3.92 -7.63
C GLU A 99 -3.59 5.07 -7.68
N THR A 100 -3.68 5.77 -8.81
CA THR A 100 -4.67 6.83 -9.02
C THR A 100 -6.09 6.28 -8.96
N ILE A 101 -6.36 5.19 -9.67
CA ILE A 101 -7.68 4.55 -9.72
C ILE A 101 -8.07 4.07 -8.32
N LEU A 102 -7.15 3.40 -7.63
CA LEU A 102 -7.38 2.89 -6.28
C LEU A 102 -7.64 4.03 -5.29
N THR A 103 -6.76 5.03 -5.26
CA THR A 103 -6.85 6.15 -4.32
C THR A 103 -8.13 6.96 -4.54
N VAL A 104 -8.48 7.27 -5.79
CA VAL A 104 -9.74 7.97 -6.10
C VAL A 104 -10.95 7.10 -5.75
N GLY A 105 -10.91 5.81 -6.06
CA GLY A 105 -12.00 4.87 -5.76
C GLY A 105 -12.28 4.77 -4.26
N VAL A 106 -11.24 4.58 -3.44
CA VAL A 106 -11.36 4.52 -1.98
C VAL A 106 -11.81 5.86 -1.41
N PHE A 107 -11.24 6.97 -1.86
CA PHE A 107 -11.63 8.30 -1.37
C PHE A 107 -13.08 8.62 -1.73
N ALA A 108 -13.50 8.38 -2.97
CA ALA A 108 -14.89 8.56 -3.42
C ALA A 108 -15.86 7.70 -2.61
N TYR A 109 -15.47 6.46 -2.34
CA TYR A 109 -16.23 5.56 -1.51
C TYR A 109 -16.41 6.11 -0.08
N LEU A 110 -15.33 6.54 0.58
CA LEU A 110 -15.40 7.10 1.94
C LEU A 110 -16.23 8.39 1.97
N ALA A 111 -16.06 9.26 0.97
CA ALA A 111 -16.82 10.50 0.83
C ALA A 111 -18.31 10.24 0.56
N HIS A 112 -18.69 9.11 -0.06
CA HIS A 112 -20.09 8.80 -0.31
C HIS A 112 -20.74 8.01 0.84
N ALA A 113 -20.02 7.07 1.44
CA ALA A 113 -20.59 6.13 2.41
C ALA A 113 -20.65 6.69 3.82
N ASP A 114 -19.61 7.41 4.25
CA ASP A 114 -19.56 8.01 5.57
C ASP A 114 -18.49 9.13 5.63
N VAL A 115 -18.88 10.34 5.23
CA VAL A 115 -18.00 11.53 5.26
C VAL A 115 -17.43 11.79 6.65
N ARG A 116 -18.08 11.34 7.72
CA ARG A 116 -17.59 11.53 9.11
C ARG A 116 -16.24 10.88 9.33
N ARG A 117 -15.92 9.82 8.58
CA ARG A 117 -14.60 9.16 8.62
C ARG A 117 -13.48 10.03 8.06
N LEU A 118 -13.79 11.02 7.23
CA LEU A 118 -12.81 11.96 6.69
C LEU A 118 -12.51 13.09 7.68
N VAL A 119 -13.46 13.46 8.55
CA VAL A 119 -13.34 14.62 9.45
C VAL A 119 -12.07 14.60 10.32
N PRO A 120 -11.69 13.49 10.99
CA PRO A 120 -10.49 13.46 11.83
C PRO A 120 -9.19 13.82 11.09
N ASN A 121 -9.12 13.51 9.80
CA ASN A 121 -7.94 13.74 8.97
C ASN A 121 -7.95 15.12 8.27
N HIS A 122 -8.99 15.93 8.49
CA HIS A 122 -9.19 17.21 7.83
C HIS A 122 -9.53 18.34 8.84
N PRO A 123 -8.62 18.64 9.77
CA PRO A 123 -8.85 19.70 10.75
C PRO A 123 -9.06 21.05 10.04
N GLY A 124 -10.05 21.82 10.50
CA GLY A 124 -10.36 23.15 9.97
C GLY A 124 -11.17 23.18 8.67
N ILE A 125 -11.67 22.02 8.20
CA ILE A 125 -12.65 21.93 7.12
C ILE A 125 -14.00 21.55 7.75
N PRO A 126 -14.96 22.50 7.86
CA PRO A 126 -16.24 22.21 8.51
C PRO A 126 -17.06 21.23 7.67
N MET A 127 -17.79 20.35 8.34
CA MET A 127 -18.81 19.53 7.69
C MET A 127 -20.03 20.41 7.45
N THR A 128 -20.45 20.58 6.20
CA THR A 128 -21.65 21.34 5.87
C THR A 128 -22.88 20.44 5.92
N ALA A 129 -24.08 21.02 6.04
CA ALA A 129 -25.33 20.27 5.98
C ALA A 129 -25.48 19.47 4.66
N ALA A 130 -24.86 19.93 3.58
CA ALA A 130 -24.79 19.24 2.29
C ALA A 130 -23.84 18.02 2.28
N ASP A 131 -22.90 17.94 3.23
CA ASP A 131 -21.98 16.81 3.40
C ASP A 131 -22.57 15.70 4.29
N ALA A 132 -23.73 15.94 4.93
CA ALA A 132 -24.39 14.94 5.75
C ALA A 132 -24.91 13.80 4.87
N PRO A 133 -24.63 12.53 5.20
CA PRO A 133 -25.14 11.41 4.41
C PRO A 133 -26.66 11.47 4.38
N VAL A 134 -27.24 11.49 3.18
CA VAL A 134 -28.68 11.36 3.00
C VAL A 134 -29.07 9.99 3.52
N ARG A 135 -29.54 9.92 4.77
CA ARG A 135 -30.08 8.70 5.36
C ARG A 135 -31.38 8.38 4.62
N GLN A 136 -31.28 7.61 3.54
CA GLN A 136 -32.43 6.92 2.96
C GLN A 136 -32.55 5.55 3.64
N PRO A 137 -33.45 5.37 4.63
CA PRO A 137 -33.85 4.03 5.06
C PRO A 137 -34.73 3.42 3.97
N GLY A 138 -34.11 2.98 2.88
CA GLY A 138 -34.79 2.28 1.78
C GLY A 138 -34.23 0.87 1.67
N ARG A 139 -35.11 -0.14 1.71
CA ARG A 139 -34.80 -1.56 1.44
C ARG A 139 -33.78 -1.68 0.31
N VAL A 140 -32.68 -2.40 0.56
CA VAL A 140 -31.66 -2.70 -0.45
C VAL A 140 -32.33 -3.56 -1.53
N GLY A 141 -32.67 -2.97 -2.67
CA GLY A 141 -33.18 -3.71 -3.81
C GLY A 141 -32.10 -4.65 -4.37
N PRO A 142 -32.48 -5.82 -4.92
CA PRO A 142 -31.54 -6.74 -5.55
C PRO A 142 -30.97 -6.04 -6.80
N GLY A 143 -29.72 -5.57 -6.72
CA GLY A 143 -29.04 -4.88 -7.83
C GLY A 143 -28.26 -3.63 -7.44
N ARG A 144 -28.43 -3.08 -6.22
CA ARG A 144 -27.62 -1.93 -5.79
C ARG A 144 -26.21 -2.37 -5.40
N ILE A 145 -25.20 -1.84 -6.08
CA ILE A 145 -23.79 -2.09 -5.77
C ILE A 145 -23.49 -1.48 -4.40
N THR A 146 -23.37 -2.33 -3.38
CA THR A 146 -22.98 -1.87 -2.06
C THR A 146 -21.47 -1.63 -2.02
N PRO A 147 -21.01 -0.61 -1.26
CA PRO A 147 -19.64 -0.47 -0.79
C PRO A 147 -18.77 -1.72 -0.65
N GLY A 148 -19.22 -2.68 0.16
CA GLY A 148 -18.47 -3.92 0.41
C GLY A 148 -18.32 -4.79 -0.84
N ARG A 149 -19.32 -4.78 -1.73
CA ARG A 149 -19.26 -5.51 -3.01
C ARG A 149 -18.26 -4.88 -3.98
N VAL A 150 -18.11 -3.55 -3.97
CA VAL A 150 -17.05 -2.86 -4.75
C VAL A 150 -15.68 -3.26 -4.23
N ALA A 151 -15.48 -3.20 -2.91
CA ALA A 151 -14.21 -3.59 -2.30
C ALA A 151 -13.85 -5.06 -2.59
N ILE A 152 -14.82 -5.99 -2.44
CA ILE A 152 -14.62 -7.41 -2.78
C ILE A 152 -14.32 -7.57 -4.28
N GLY A 153 -15.07 -6.90 -5.16
CA GLY A 153 -14.83 -6.96 -6.60
C GLY A 153 -13.44 -6.45 -6.98
N PHE A 154 -12.96 -5.38 -6.32
CA PHE A 154 -11.62 -4.85 -6.51
C PHE A 154 -10.53 -5.83 -6.03
N VAL A 155 -10.67 -6.39 -4.83
CA VAL A 155 -9.73 -7.40 -4.31
C VAL A 155 -9.71 -8.63 -5.23
N ALA A 156 -10.87 -9.08 -5.71
CA ALA A 156 -10.95 -10.18 -6.66
C ALA A 156 -10.24 -9.86 -7.99
N ALA A 157 -10.38 -8.64 -8.50
CA ALA A 157 -9.65 -8.18 -9.68
C ALA A 157 -8.13 -8.18 -9.46
N MET A 158 -7.65 -7.73 -8.29
CA MET A 158 -6.22 -7.79 -7.96
C MET A 158 -5.70 -9.24 -7.89
N VAL A 159 -6.45 -10.15 -7.28
CA VAL A 159 -6.09 -11.58 -7.24
C VAL A 159 -6.02 -12.15 -8.66
N ALA A 160 -6.99 -11.82 -9.52
CA ALA A 160 -7.00 -12.28 -10.90
C ALA A 160 -5.82 -11.74 -11.71
N LEU A 161 -5.39 -10.50 -11.45
CA LEU A 161 -4.26 -9.85 -12.11
C LEU A 161 -2.89 -10.18 -11.47
N ALA A 162 -2.84 -10.86 -10.33
CA ALA A 162 -1.60 -11.24 -9.66
C ALA A 162 -0.57 -11.95 -10.56
N PRO A 163 -0.94 -12.92 -11.42
CA PRO A 163 0.02 -13.59 -12.30
C PRO A 163 0.42 -12.76 -13.53
N LEU A 164 -0.07 -11.52 -13.71
CA LEU A 164 0.28 -10.68 -14.86
C LEU A 164 1.80 -10.44 -14.94
N GLY A 165 2.50 -10.43 -13.81
CA GLY A 165 3.95 -10.32 -13.74
C GLY A 165 4.70 -11.47 -14.42
N LEU A 166 4.09 -12.65 -14.56
CA LEU A 166 4.69 -13.80 -15.27
C LEU A 166 4.86 -13.56 -16.79
N LEU A 167 4.18 -12.54 -17.33
CA LEU A 167 4.32 -12.16 -18.74
C LEU A 167 5.56 -11.33 -19.02
N ALA A 168 6.20 -10.76 -17.99
CA ALA A 168 7.39 -9.96 -18.13
C ALA A 168 8.64 -10.86 -18.09
N PRO A 169 9.47 -10.89 -19.15
CA PRO A 169 10.73 -11.62 -19.14
C PRO A 169 11.78 -10.89 -18.28
N GLY A 170 12.49 -11.63 -17.44
CA GLY A 170 13.59 -11.13 -16.59
C GLY A 170 13.17 -10.75 -15.17
N GLY A 171 13.94 -11.18 -14.17
CA GLY A 171 13.74 -10.80 -12.76
C GLY A 171 14.00 -9.31 -12.50
N ALA A 172 13.48 -8.79 -11.39
CA ALA A 172 13.63 -7.38 -11.03
C ALA A 172 15.10 -7.05 -10.69
N PHE A 173 15.82 -6.51 -11.66
CA PHE A 173 17.24 -6.10 -11.53
C PHE A 173 18.20 -7.22 -11.09
N GLY A 174 17.79 -8.49 -11.22
CA GLY A 174 18.59 -9.66 -10.83
C GLY A 174 18.70 -9.89 -9.31
N GLU A 175 17.87 -9.26 -8.47
CA GLU A 175 17.90 -9.49 -7.01
C GLU A 175 17.41 -10.90 -6.62
N ASP A 176 16.38 -11.40 -7.31
CA ASP A 176 15.74 -12.68 -7.00
C ASP A 176 16.42 -13.88 -7.68
N ALA A 177 16.93 -13.69 -8.89
CA ALA A 177 17.65 -14.71 -9.67
C ALA A 177 18.87 -14.07 -10.36
N PRO A 178 19.97 -13.83 -9.63
CA PRO A 178 21.19 -13.24 -10.20
C PRO A 178 21.80 -14.08 -11.34
N GLU A 179 21.51 -15.37 -11.40
CA GLU A 179 21.91 -16.30 -12.45
C GLU A 179 21.28 -15.99 -13.82
N ASP A 180 20.13 -15.31 -13.84
CA ASP A 180 19.43 -14.92 -15.06
C ASP A 180 20.00 -13.63 -15.69
N LEU A 181 21.00 -13.01 -15.04
CA LEU A 181 21.67 -11.83 -15.57
C LEU A 181 22.44 -12.16 -16.85
N ASP A 182 22.19 -11.40 -17.92
CA ASP A 182 23.04 -11.40 -19.11
C ASP A 182 24.36 -10.65 -18.81
N LEU A 183 25.30 -11.37 -18.19
CA LEU A 183 26.61 -10.87 -17.81
C LEU A 183 27.39 -10.30 -19.02
N GLY A 184 27.23 -10.91 -20.20
CA GLY A 184 27.88 -10.47 -21.42
C GLY A 184 27.43 -9.07 -21.85
N SER A 185 26.11 -8.83 -21.85
CA SER A 185 25.56 -7.50 -22.16
C SER A 185 25.92 -6.42 -21.12
N LEU A 186 26.16 -6.84 -19.88
CA LEU A 186 26.55 -5.97 -18.77
C LEU A 186 28.07 -5.75 -18.67
N GLY A 187 28.87 -6.44 -19.49
CA GLY A 187 30.33 -6.37 -19.43
C GLY A 187 30.92 -7.01 -18.17
N LEU A 188 30.21 -7.96 -17.58
CA LEU A 188 30.60 -8.67 -16.36
C LEU A 188 31.14 -10.06 -16.70
N SER A 189 32.19 -10.47 -15.97
CA SER A 189 32.75 -11.82 -16.05
C SER A 189 32.10 -12.80 -15.07
N SER A 190 31.46 -12.28 -14.03
CA SER A 190 30.76 -13.05 -12.99
C SER A 190 29.65 -12.21 -12.36
N ILE A 191 28.74 -12.88 -11.65
CA ILE A 191 27.71 -12.23 -10.85
C ILE A 191 28.39 -11.37 -9.76
N PRO A 192 27.91 -10.13 -9.51
CA PRO A 192 28.39 -9.31 -8.41
C PRO A 192 28.34 -10.02 -7.05
N ASP A 193 29.46 -10.03 -6.32
CA ASP A 193 29.62 -10.81 -5.08
C ASP A 193 28.60 -10.46 -3.99
N GLY A 194 28.32 -9.17 -3.81
CA GLY A 194 27.34 -8.69 -2.84
C GLY A 194 25.91 -9.07 -3.22
N LEU A 195 25.57 -9.01 -4.52
CA LEU A 195 24.29 -9.48 -5.03
C LEU A 195 24.11 -10.98 -4.77
N ASN A 196 25.10 -11.79 -5.14
CA ASN A 196 25.09 -13.24 -4.97
C ASN A 196 25.02 -13.66 -3.48
N ARG A 197 25.69 -12.91 -2.59
CA ARG A 197 25.67 -13.19 -1.15
C ARG A 197 24.28 -12.99 -0.53
N PHE A 198 23.51 -12.04 -1.03
CA PHE A 198 22.25 -11.63 -0.39
C PHE A 198 20.98 -12.12 -1.09
N SER A 199 21.06 -12.62 -2.33
CA SER A 199 19.92 -13.20 -3.06
C SER A 199 19.31 -14.39 -2.30
N GLY A 200 20.13 -15.28 -1.74
CA GLY A 200 19.68 -16.49 -1.03
C GLY A 200 19.23 -16.30 0.43
N PHE A 201 19.22 -15.07 0.96
CA PHE A 201 18.95 -14.82 2.39
C PHE A 201 17.54 -15.25 2.83
N TRP A 202 16.57 -15.24 1.92
CA TRP A 202 15.18 -15.63 2.17
C TRP A 202 14.76 -16.86 1.33
N SER A 203 15.48 -17.97 1.51
CA SER A 203 15.29 -19.22 0.73
C SER A 203 14.29 -20.22 1.34
N HIS A 204 13.85 -20.02 2.59
CA HIS A 204 12.91 -20.91 3.27
C HIS A 204 11.48 -20.34 3.24
N THR A 205 10.86 -20.32 2.08
CA THR A 205 9.44 -19.95 1.93
C THR A 205 8.58 -21.21 1.81
N LEU A 206 7.37 -21.17 2.39
CA LEU A 206 6.41 -22.28 2.36
C LEU A 206 5.93 -22.64 0.94
N LEU A 207 6.10 -21.72 -0.02
CA LEU A 207 5.74 -21.85 -1.43
C LEU A 207 6.85 -21.20 -2.29
N GLY A 208 8.07 -21.77 -2.25
CA GLY A 208 9.19 -21.32 -3.08
C GLY A 208 8.82 -21.29 -4.56
N ASP A 209 9.20 -20.21 -5.25
CA ASP A 209 8.92 -19.94 -6.67
C ASP A 209 7.45 -20.04 -7.10
N TYR A 210 6.53 -19.93 -6.12
CA TYR A 210 5.08 -20.05 -6.35
C TYR A 210 4.73 -21.35 -7.12
N GLY A 211 5.53 -22.41 -6.97
CA GLY A 211 5.36 -23.69 -7.65
C GLY A 211 5.07 -24.85 -6.69
N PHE A 212 4.29 -25.82 -7.13
CA PHE A 212 4.17 -27.11 -6.42
C PHE A 212 5.34 -28.00 -6.83
N ALA A 213 6.33 -28.16 -5.94
CA ALA A 213 7.48 -29.08 -6.00
C ALA A 213 8.40 -29.04 -7.26
N ASP A 214 7.88 -28.72 -8.45
CA ASP A 214 8.53 -28.76 -9.77
C ASP A 214 8.07 -27.61 -10.70
N GLY A 215 7.46 -26.53 -10.18
CA GLY A 215 7.05 -25.36 -10.99
C GLY A 215 5.88 -25.57 -11.97
N GLN A 216 5.23 -26.75 -11.95
CA GLN A 216 4.27 -27.18 -12.98
C GLN A 216 3.01 -26.30 -13.12
N ASN A 217 2.72 -25.38 -12.19
CA ASN A 217 1.60 -24.45 -12.27
C ASN A 217 1.86 -23.10 -11.55
N ALA A 218 2.81 -22.30 -12.04
CA ALA A 218 3.14 -20.99 -11.46
C ALA A 218 1.91 -20.06 -11.29
N VAL A 219 1.00 -20.04 -12.26
CA VAL A 219 -0.25 -19.25 -12.18
C VAL A 219 -1.12 -19.67 -10.98
N LEU A 220 -1.26 -20.97 -10.73
CA LEU A 220 -2.03 -21.47 -9.59
C LEU A 220 -1.36 -21.11 -8.26
N GLY A 221 -0.04 -21.19 -8.18
CA GLY A 221 0.66 -20.80 -6.96
C GLY A 221 0.59 -19.31 -6.68
N TYR A 222 0.57 -18.44 -7.70
CA TYR A 222 0.28 -17.01 -7.53
C TYR A 222 -1.10 -16.77 -6.92
N TRP A 223 -2.15 -17.43 -7.44
CA TRP A 223 -3.50 -17.28 -6.88
C TRP A 223 -3.61 -17.85 -5.47
N LEU A 224 -3.04 -19.01 -5.19
CA LEU A 224 -3.06 -19.61 -3.85
C LEU A 224 -2.29 -18.75 -2.85
N SER A 225 -1.11 -18.26 -3.23
CA SER A 225 -0.33 -17.34 -2.40
C SER A 225 -1.11 -16.06 -2.11
N ALA A 226 -1.77 -15.46 -3.12
CA ALA A 226 -2.61 -14.29 -2.94
C ALA A 226 -3.77 -14.55 -1.97
N LEU A 227 -4.48 -15.68 -2.10
CA LEU A 227 -5.59 -16.04 -1.22
C LEU A 227 -5.14 -16.29 0.22
N VAL A 228 -4.02 -17.01 0.41
CA VAL A 228 -3.42 -17.24 1.73
C VAL A 228 -2.98 -15.92 2.35
N GLY A 229 -2.30 -15.06 1.59
CA GLY A 229 -1.88 -13.73 2.03
C GLY A 229 -3.04 -12.86 2.50
N ILE A 230 -4.13 -12.80 1.71
CA ILE A 230 -5.36 -12.09 2.08
C ILE A 230 -5.96 -12.65 3.37
N ALA A 231 -6.03 -13.97 3.52
CA ALA A 231 -6.58 -14.61 4.71
C ALA A 231 -5.74 -14.29 5.97
N VAL A 232 -4.41 -14.38 5.86
CA VAL A 232 -3.49 -14.08 6.96
C VAL A 232 -3.56 -12.61 7.36
N ILE A 233 -3.44 -11.69 6.40
CA ILE A 233 -3.54 -10.24 6.67
C ILE A 233 -4.90 -9.90 7.27
N GLY A 234 -5.98 -10.45 6.71
CA GLY A 234 -7.33 -10.27 7.23
C GLY A 234 -7.49 -10.76 8.67
N ALA A 235 -6.93 -11.93 8.99
CA ALA A 235 -6.93 -12.46 10.35
C ALA A 235 -6.15 -11.56 11.32
N VAL A 236 -4.96 -11.10 10.92
CA VAL A 236 -4.15 -10.18 11.73
C VAL A 236 -4.91 -8.88 12.00
N ILE A 237 -5.48 -8.24 10.97
CA ILE A 237 -6.28 -7.02 11.12
C ILE A 237 -7.46 -7.26 12.06
N TYR A 238 -8.18 -8.37 11.89
CA TYR A 238 -9.30 -8.73 12.74
C TYR A 238 -8.88 -8.89 14.20
N LEU A 239 -7.78 -9.60 14.46
CA LEU A 239 -7.25 -9.81 15.81
C LEU A 239 -6.79 -8.51 16.46
N VAL A 240 -6.09 -7.65 15.74
CA VAL A 240 -5.66 -6.33 16.23
C VAL A 240 -6.88 -5.46 16.55
N ALA A 241 -7.84 -5.37 15.64
CA ALA A 241 -9.06 -4.57 15.85
C ALA A 241 -9.88 -5.09 17.03
N ARG A 242 -10.04 -6.42 17.15
CA ARG A 242 -10.71 -7.07 18.29
C ARG A 242 -10.01 -6.77 19.60
N SER A 243 -8.68 -6.80 19.61
CA SER A 243 -7.87 -6.51 20.79
C SER A 243 -8.00 -5.05 21.22
N ALA A 244 -7.93 -4.12 20.26
CA ALA A 244 -8.13 -2.69 20.51
C ALA A 244 -9.53 -2.40 21.06
N ALA A 245 -10.57 -3.02 20.51
CA ALA A 245 -11.94 -2.88 21.01
C ALA A 245 -12.10 -3.45 22.43
N ALA A 246 -11.51 -4.62 22.70
CA ALA A 246 -11.54 -5.24 24.04
C ALA A 246 -10.84 -4.38 25.10
N ILE A 247 -9.75 -3.70 24.74
CA ILE A 247 -9.04 -2.75 25.62
C ILE A 247 -9.88 -1.50 25.84
N GLY A 248 -10.46 -0.92 24.78
CA GLY A 248 -11.32 0.27 24.87
C GLY A 248 -12.55 0.07 25.76
N HIS A 249 -13.17 -1.12 25.75
CA HIS A 249 -14.30 -1.44 26.62
C HIS A 249 -13.92 -1.61 28.11
N ARG A 250 -12.65 -1.93 28.43
CA ARG A 250 -12.19 -2.05 29.82
C ARG A 250 -11.92 -0.69 30.47
N SER A 251 -11.48 0.29 29.69
CA SER A 251 -11.23 1.66 30.16
C SER A 251 -12.50 2.51 30.32
N GLY A 252 -13.66 2.01 29.88
CA GLY A 252 -14.95 2.71 29.88
C GLY A 252 -15.95 2.28 30.94
N ARG A 253 -15.58 1.51 31.98
CA ARG A 253 -16.48 1.26 33.12
C ARG A 253 -16.47 2.49 34.04
N PRO A 254 -17.58 3.23 34.19
CA PRO A 254 -17.71 4.19 35.29
C PRO A 254 -17.58 3.42 36.60
N GLY A 255 -16.77 3.94 37.52
CA GLY A 255 -16.67 3.40 38.86
C GLY A 255 -18.06 3.22 39.46
N ALA A 256 -18.33 2.01 39.94
CA ALA A 256 -19.47 1.77 40.82
C ALA A 256 -19.26 2.60 42.10
N GLY A 257 -20.18 3.51 42.40
CA GLY A 257 -20.25 4.15 43.72
C GLY A 257 -20.66 5.63 43.73
N SER A 258 -21.94 5.91 43.43
CA SER A 258 -22.75 6.85 44.22
C SER A 258 -24.21 6.77 43.74
N ASP A 259 -25.05 6.31 44.66
CA ASP A 259 -26.50 6.08 44.63
C ASP A 259 -27.32 7.28 44.07
N PRO A 260 -28.33 7.07 43.18
CA PRO A 260 -29.14 8.15 42.62
C PRO A 260 -30.41 8.50 43.43
N THR A 261 -30.54 8.14 44.71
CA THR A 261 -31.76 8.45 45.49
C THR A 261 -31.50 9.11 46.86
N GLY A 262 -30.91 10.30 46.86
CA GLY A 262 -30.90 11.19 48.03
C GLY A 262 -32.11 12.13 48.03
N VAL A 263 -33.25 11.66 48.54
CA VAL A 263 -34.38 12.52 48.87
C VAL A 263 -34.10 13.14 50.25
N ASP A 264 -33.73 14.42 50.28
CA ASP A 264 -33.69 15.20 51.52
C ASP A 264 -35.12 15.47 51.99
N ALA A 265 -35.54 14.78 53.05
CA ALA A 265 -36.72 15.13 53.82
C ALA A 265 -36.37 16.24 54.83
N PRO A 266 -37.18 17.30 54.97
CA PRO A 266 -36.90 18.36 55.93
C PRO A 266 -37.17 17.89 57.37
N ALA A 267 -36.22 18.11 58.27
CA ALA A 267 -36.40 17.92 59.70
C ALA A 267 -37.25 19.06 60.26
N ALA A 268 -38.37 18.70 60.87
CA ALA A 268 -39.08 19.53 61.84
C ALA A 268 -38.22 19.66 63.11
N ILE A 269 -37.96 20.87 63.57
CA ILE A 269 -38.43 21.55 64.80
C ILE A 269 -37.90 22.98 64.74
#